data_AF-A0A529NPW2-F1
#
_entry.id   AF-A0A529NPW2-F1
#
_cell.length_a   1.000
_cell.length_b   1.000
_cell.length_c   1.000
_cell.angle_alpha   90.00
_cell.angle_beta   90.00
_cell.angle_gamma   90.00
#
_symmetry.space_group_name_H-M   'P 1'
#
loop_
_entity.id
_entity.type
_entity.pdbx_description
1 polymer ?
#
loop_
_entity_poly.entity_id
_entity_poly.type
_entity_poly.pdbx_seq_one_letter_code
_entity_poly.pdbx_strand_id
1 'polypeptide(L)'
;MFTAGHFTHETRDHESDDLNGIRTNAVAFGKRQSFFAGLALFTVAYALLVALALLGLVPLVLVLAAALYPLHVLASLRALREGLTYESLIRLQGQYRAFFAIIGLLMLAAALLA
;
A
#
# COMPACT_ATOMS: atom_id res chain seq x y z
N MET A 1 -4.65 -11.94 -6.29
CA MET A 1 -3.54 -11.44 -5.45
C MET A 1 -4.15 -10.84 -4.19
N PHE A 2 -3.90 -11.45 -3.02
CA PHE A 2 -4.26 -10.88 -1.71
C PHE A 2 -3.05 -10.10 -1.18
N THR A 3 -2.95 -8.82 -1.53
CA THR A 3 -1.93 -7.91 -0.98
C THR A 3 -2.61 -6.66 -0.45
N ALA A 4 -1.92 -5.86 0.37
CA ALA A 4 -2.47 -4.62 0.94
C ALA A 4 -3.08 -3.68 -0.13
N GLY A 5 -2.52 -3.68 -1.35
CA GLY A 5 -3.06 -2.91 -2.48
C GLY A 5 -4.43 -3.38 -2.95
N HIS A 6 -4.85 -4.62 -2.70
CA HIS A 6 -6.17 -5.13 -3.10
C HIS A 6 -7.31 -4.31 -2.50
N PHE A 7 -7.22 -3.96 -1.22
CA PHE A 7 -8.21 -3.10 -0.57
C PHE A 7 -8.31 -1.72 -1.22
N THR A 8 -7.19 -1.16 -1.71
CA THR A 8 -7.20 0.11 -2.46
C THR A 8 -7.88 -0.04 -3.82
N HIS A 9 -7.75 -1.19 -4.49
CA HIS A 9 -8.44 -1.48 -5.73
C HIS A 9 -9.96 -1.62 -5.50
N GLU A 10 -10.38 -2.38 -4.49
CA GLU A 10 -11.81 -2.51 -4.14
C GLU A 10 -12.40 -1.15 -3.73
N THR A 11 -11.63 -0.33 -2.99
CA THR A 11 -12.05 1.05 -2.65
C THR A 11 -12.25 1.91 -3.90
N ARG A 12 -11.38 1.75 -4.91
CA ARG A 12 -11.44 2.50 -6.17
C ARG A 12 -12.63 2.05 -7.03
N ASP A 13 -12.86 0.76 -7.08
CA ASP A 13 -13.84 0.14 -7.97
C ASP A 13 -15.23 0.01 -7.29
N HIS A 14 -15.36 0.43 -6.02
CA HIS A 14 -16.58 0.34 -5.20
C HIS A 14 -17.89 0.70 -5.93
N GLU A 15 -17.95 1.84 -6.63
CA GLU A 15 -19.19 2.28 -7.28
C GLU A 15 -19.57 1.37 -8.46
N SER A 16 -18.57 0.94 -9.23
CA SER A 16 -18.77 -0.05 -10.30
C SER A 16 -19.15 -1.41 -9.72
N ASP A 17 -18.50 -1.85 -8.65
CA ASP A 17 -18.77 -3.14 -8.01
C ASP A 17 -20.19 -3.18 -7.43
N ASP A 18 -20.64 -2.11 -6.79
CA ASP A 18 -21.99 -1.99 -6.23
C ASP A 18 -23.07 -2.04 -7.32
N LEU A 19 -22.88 -1.27 -8.41
CA LEU A 19 -23.80 -1.26 -9.55
C LEU A 19 -23.90 -2.63 -10.25
N ASN A 20 -22.83 -3.41 -10.25
CA ASN A 20 -22.78 -4.74 -10.86
C ASN A 20 -23.13 -5.88 -9.87
N GLY A 21 -23.48 -5.58 -8.62
CA GLY A 21 -23.79 -6.57 -7.60
C GLY A 21 -22.59 -7.43 -7.16
N ILE A 22 -21.37 -6.94 -7.35
CA ILE A 22 -20.13 -7.61 -6.96
C ILE A 22 -19.85 -7.27 -5.49
N ARG A 23 -19.90 -8.29 -4.63
CA ARG A 23 -19.73 -8.11 -3.18
C ARG A 23 -18.25 -8.14 -2.76
N THR A 24 -17.51 -7.08 -3.07
CA THR A 24 -16.13 -6.86 -2.57
C THR A 24 -16.11 -6.41 -1.11
N ASN A 25 -14.95 -6.38 -0.44
CA ASN A 25 -14.91 -5.89 0.95
C ASN A 25 -15.34 -4.42 1.04
N ALA A 26 -15.02 -3.63 0.01
CA ALA A 26 -15.43 -2.23 -0.07
C ALA A 26 -16.95 -2.10 -0.12
N VAL A 27 -17.64 -2.94 -0.90
CA VAL A 27 -19.11 -2.97 -0.96
C VAL A 27 -19.72 -3.55 0.32
N ALA A 28 -19.15 -4.62 0.87
CA ALA A 28 -19.71 -5.32 2.03
C ALA A 28 -19.52 -4.58 3.36
N PHE A 29 -18.36 -3.95 3.58
CA PHE A 29 -17.98 -3.31 4.84
C PHE A 29 -17.88 -1.78 4.74
N GLY A 30 -17.96 -1.25 3.53
CA GLY A 30 -17.81 0.16 3.24
C GLY A 30 -16.42 0.54 2.73
N LYS A 31 -16.43 1.53 1.84
CA LYS A 31 -15.27 2.10 1.16
C LYS A 31 -14.17 2.57 2.13
N ARG A 32 -14.54 3.28 3.19
CA ARG A 32 -13.58 3.83 4.17
C ARG A 32 -12.94 2.75 5.03
N GLN A 33 -13.72 1.77 5.46
CA GLN A 33 -13.28 0.65 6.30
C GLN A 33 -12.25 -0.20 5.53
N SER A 34 -12.56 -0.51 4.27
CA SER A 34 -11.64 -1.23 3.39
C SER A 34 -10.34 -0.45 3.15
N PHE A 35 -10.43 0.86 2.90
CA PHE A 35 -9.25 1.70 2.78
C PHE A 35 -8.34 1.67 4.01
N PHE A 36 -8.91 1.79 5.22
CA PHE A 36 -8.12 1.71 6.46
C PHE A 36 -7.52 0.33 6.70
N ALA A 37 -8.24 -0.74 6.36
CA ALA A 37 -7.69 -2.09 6.42
C ALA A 37 -6.46 -2.24 5.49
N GLY A 38 -6.53 -1.70 4.28
CA GLY A 38 -5.39 -1.64 3.36
C GLY A 38 -4.20 -0.85 3.93
N LEU A 39 -4.45 0.33 4.50
CA LEU A 39 -3.40 1.16 5.11
C LEU A 39 -2.76 0.48 6.33
N ALA A 40 -3.54 -0.23 7.14
CA ALA A 40 -3.04 -1.02 8.27
C ALA A 40 -2.12 -2.15 7.78
N LEU A 41 -2.51 -2.88 6.74
CA LEU A 41 -1.67 -3.93 6.15
C LEU A 41 -0.39 -3.37 5.54
N PHE A 42 -0.43 -2.21 4.87
CA PHE A 42 0.78 -1.54 4.42
C PHE A 42 1.70 -1.18 5.58
N THR A 43 1.14 -0.63 6.66
CA THR A 43 1.91 -0.29 7.88
C THR A 43 2.63 -1.51 8.45
N VAL A 44 1.93 -2.63 8.58
CA VAL A 44 2.51 -3.90 9.04
C VAL A 44 3.60 -4.38 8.08
N ALA A 45 3.39 -4.26 6.77
CA ALA A 45 4.40 -4.67 5.78
C ALA A 45 5.69 -3.84 5.87
N TYR A 46 5.59 -2.51 6.03
CA TYR A 46 6.77 -1.66 6.26
C TYR A 46 7.47 -2.02 7.57
N ALA A 47 6.73 -2.20 8.66
CA ALA A 47 7.29 -2.56 9.96
C ALA A 47 8.00 -3.93 9.91
N LEU A 48 7.40 -4.91 9.25
CA LEU A 48 7.97 -6.24 9.06
C LEU A 48 9.28 -6.16 8.25
N LEU A 49 9.29 -5.43 7.14
CA LEU A 49 10.50 -5.28 6.31
C LEU A 49 11.66 -4.65 7.10
N VAL A 50 11.37 -3.59 7.87
CA VAL A 50 12.37 -2.94 8.73
C VAL A 50 12.87 -3.90 9.81
N ALA A 51 11.98 -4.65 10.46
CA ALA A 51 12.36 -5.62 11.48
C ALA A 51 13.27 -6.71 10.89
N LEU A 52 12.94 -7.26 9.72
CA LEU A 52 13.77 -8.25 9.03
C LEU A 52 15.17 -7.69 8.71
N ALA A 53 15.25 -6.43 8.29
CA ALA A 53 16.53 -5.79 7.96
C ALA A 53 17.39 -5.55 9.21
N LEU A 54 16.77 -5.14 10.33
CA LEU A 54 17.45 -4.96 11.61
C LEU A 54 17.92 -6.29 12.24
N LEU A 55 17.18 -7.38 12.01
CA LEU A 55 17.58 -8.73 12.41
C LEU A 55 18.66 -9.35 11.50
N GLY A 56 19.07 -8.65 10.43
CA GLY A 56 20.06 -9.13 9.46
C GLY A 56 19.55 -10.26 8.55
N LEU A 57 18.23 -10.49 8.50
CA LEU A 57 17.62 -11.52 7.64
C LEU A 57 17.48 -11.07 6.18
N VAL A 58 17.49 -9.75 5.96
CA VAL A 58 17.53 -9.11 4.64
C VAL A 58 18.56 -7.97 4.66
N PRO A 59 18.99 -7.44 3.51
CA PRO A 59 19.97 -6.36 3.45
C PRO A 59 19.60 -5.13 4.30
N LEU A 60 20.55 -4.63 5.09
CA LEU A 60 20.33 -3.51 6.03
C LEU A 60 19.84 -2.23 5.35
N VAL A 61 20.21 -2.01 4.07
CA VAL A 61 19.75 -0.86 3.27
C VAL A 61 18.22 -0.76 3.19
N LEU A 62 17.49 -1.87 3.38
CA LEU A 62 16.03 -1.90 3.35
C LEU A 62 15.37 -1.22 4.56
N VAL A 63 16.12 -0.91 5.63
CA VAL A 63 15.64 -0.03 6.72
C VAL A 63 15.19 1.33 6.17
N LEU A 64 15.74 1.79 5.03
CA LEU A 64 15.31 3.01 4.36
C LEU A 64 13.83 2.99 3.93
N ALA A 65 13.19 1.81 3.85
CA ALA A 65 11.75 1.71 3.65
C ALA A 65 10.94 2.44 4.75
N ALA A 66 11.49 2.58 5.96
CA ALA A 66 10.90 3.36 7.04
C ALA A 66 10.68 4.84 6.65
N ALA A 67 11.55 5.41 5.81
CA ALA A 67 11.40 6.78 5.32
C ALA A 67 10.33 6.93 4.22
N LEU A 68 10.00 5.85 3.50
CA LEU A 68 8.91 5.84 2.50
C LEU A 68 7.53 5.73 3.16
N TYR A 69 7.45 5.11 4.34
CA TYR A 69 6.20 4.98 5.09
C TYR A 69 5.47 6.31 5.36
N PRO A 70 6.09 7.36 5.94
CA PRO A 70 5.41 8.62 6.19
C PRO A 70 4.90 9.27 4.89
N LEU A 71 5.63 9.12 3.77
CA LEU A 71 5.17 9.60 2.46
C LEU A 71 3.90 8.87 2.00
N HIS A 72 3.83 7.56 2.21
CA HIS A 72 2.64 6.76 1.91
C HIS A 72 1.45 7.14 2.81
N VAL A 73 1.68 7.38 4.11
CA VAL A 73 0.64 7.86 5.03
C VAL A 73 0.13 9.24 4.61
N LEU A 74 1.03 10.17 4.28
CA LEU A 74 0.64 11.51 3.79
C LEU A 74 -0.18 11.45 2.51
N ALA A 75 0.22 10.60 1.55
CA ALA A 75 -0.55 10.35 0.34
C ALA A 75 -1.95 9.77 0.66
N SER A 76 -2.03 8.85 1.61
CA SER A 76 -3.28 8.23 2.05
C SER A 76 -4.21 9.25 2.72
N LEU A 77 -3.66 10.12 3.57
CA LEU A 77 -4.41 11.20 4.20
C LEU A 77 -4.92 12.22 3.17
N ARG A 78 -4.14 12.53 2.13
CA ARG A 78 -4.59 13.38 1.02
C ARG A 78 -5.76 12.74 0.28
N ALA A 79 -5.65 11.45 -0.09
CA ALA A 79 -6.75 10.73 -0.73
C ALA A 79 -8.01 10.69 0.13
N LEU A 80 -7.86 10.51 1.45
CA LEU A 80 -8.99 10.54 2.39
C LEU A 80 -9.66 11.91 2.45
N ARG A 81 -8.87 13.01 2.49
CA ARG A 81 -9.38 14.39 2.49
C ARG A 81 -10.11 14.74 1.19
N GLU A 82 -9.67 14.18 0.08
CA GLU A 82 -10.33 14.32 -1.22
C GLU A 82 -11.58 13.43 -1.36
N GLY A 83 -11.94 12.66 -0.34
CA GLY A 83 -13.14 11.83 -0.32
C GLY A 83 -12.97 10.45 -0.98
N LEU A 84 -11.73 9.97 -1.14
CA LEU A 84 -11.42 8.69 -1.78
C LEU A 84 -12.00 8.60 -3.21
N THR A 85 -11.91 9.69 -3.97
CA THR A 85 -12.32 9.71 -5.39
C THR A 85 -11.46 8.75 -6.22
N TYR A 86 -11.99 8.31 -7.36
CA TYR A 86 -11.27 7.46 -8.31
C TYR A 86 -9.87 8.01 -8.64
N GLU A 87 -9.80 9.30 -8.98
CA GLU A 87 -8.55 10.01 -9.30
C GLU A 87 -7.56 10.01 -8.13
N SER A 88 -8.05 10.26 -6.91
CA SER A 88 -7.21 10.25 -5.71
C SER A 88 -6.61 8.86 -5.44
N LEU A 89 -7.38 7.80 -5.70
CA LEU A 89 -6.99 6.41 -5.48
C LEU A 89 -6.05 5.90 -6.56
N ILE A 90 -6.22 6.29 -7.83
CA ILE A 90 -5.24 6.04 -8.90
C ILE A 90 -3.90 6.71 -8.58
N ARG A 91 -3.93 7.97 -8.13
CA ARG A 91 -2.71 8.69 -7.77
C ARG A 91 -1.99 8.02 -6.60
N LEU A 92 -2.74 7.66 -5.55
CA LEU A 92 -2.19 6.89 -4.42
C LEU A 92 -1.59 5.57 -4.88
N GLN A 93 -2.28 4.87 -5.80
CA GLN A 93 -1.82 3.62 -6.39
C GLN A 93 -0.51 3.75 -7.14
N GLY A 94 -0.37 4.79 -7.97
CA GLY A 94 0.89 5.09 -8.64
C GLY A 94 2.02 5.35 -7.64
N GLN A 95 1.75 6.14 -6.60
CA GLN A 95 2.75 6.51 -5.58
C GLN A 95 3.25 5.29 -4.80
N TYR A 96 2.37 4.46 -4.23
CA TYR A 96 2.85 3.31 -3.48
C TYR A 96 3.52 2.28 -4.39
N ARG A 97 3.06 2.09 -5.64
CA ARG A 97 3.72 1.19 -6.59
C ARG A 97 5.16 1.64 -6.88
N ALA A 98 5.39 2.94 -7.02
CA ALA A 98 6.74 3.48 -7.17
C ALA A 98 7.61 3.19 -5.93
N PHE A 99 7.06 3.36 -4.72
CA PHE A 99 7.78 3.03 -3.48
C PHE A 99 8.19 1.56 -3.42
N PHE A 100 7.27 0.63 -3.71
CA PHE A 100 7.58 -0.80 -3.70
C PHE A 100 8.51 -1.22 -4.85
N ALA A 101 8.47 -0.54 -6.00
CA ALA A 101 9.44 -0.74 -7.07
C ALA A 101 10.86 -0.33 -6.63
N ILE A 102 11.01 0.82 -5.96
CA ILE A 102 12.30 1.27 -5.39
C ILE A 102 12.80 0.25 -4.36
N ILE A 103 11.95 -0.21 -3.45
CA ILE A 103 12.31 -1.25 -2.47
C ILE A 103 12.77 -2.52 -3.18
N GLY A 104 12.03 -3.00 -4.19
CA GLY A 104 12.39 -4.19 -4.96
C GLY A 104 13.73 -4.06 -5.69
N LEU A 105 14.01 -2.89 -6.27
CA LEU A 105 15.31 -2.60 -6.90
C LEU A 105 16.45 -2.58 -5.88
N LEU A 106 16.25 -1.99 -4.70
CA LEU A 106 17.23 -2.00 -3.62
C LEU A 106 17.51 -3.43 -3.12
N MET A 107 16.46 -4.25 -2.97
CA MET A 107 16.59 -5.67 -2.62
C MET A 107 17.42 -6.41 -3.65
N LEU A 108 17.12 -6.25 -4.94
CA LEU A 108 17.84 -6.90 -6.03
C LEU A 108 19.30 -6.46 -6.08
N ALA A 109 19.57 -5.15 -6.02
CA ALA A 109 20.92 -4.61 -6.05
C ALA A 109 21.75 -5.13 -4.86
N ALA A 110 21.17 -5.13 -3.66
CA ALA A 110 21.86 -5.64 -2.48
C ALA A 110 22.11 -7.16 -2.56
N ALA A 111 21.20 -7.94 -3.13
CA ALA A 111 21.39 -9.37 -3.34
C ALA A 111 22.45 -9.69 -4.40
N LEU A 112 22.63 -8.83 -5.41
CA LEU A 112 23.66 -8.99 -6.45
C LEU A 112 25.06 -8.53 -6.01
N LEU A 113 25.14 -7.69 -4.97
CA LEU A 113 26.40 -7.14 -4.45
C LEU A 113 26.91 -7.88 -3.19
N ALA A 114 26.12 -8.81 -2.65
CA ALA A 114 26.48 -9.67 -1.51
C ALA A 114 27.21 -10.93 -1.99
#